data_AF-A0A4Q3Y5P1-F1
#
_entry.id   AF-A0A4Q3Y5P1-F1
#
_cell.length_a   1.000
_cell.length_b   1.000
_cell.length_c   1.000
_cell.angle_alpha   90.00
_cell.angle_beta   90.00
_cell.angle_gamma   90.00
#
_symmetry.space_group_name_H-M   'P 1'
#
loop_
_entity.id
_entity.type
_entity.pdbx_description
1 polymer ?
#
loop_
_entity_poly.entity_id
_entity_poly.type
_entity_poly.pdbx_seq_one_letter_code
_entity_poly.pdbx_strand_id
1 'polypeptide(L)'
;MGPGKLGPMFRFAPLIAAALLATPAAAQTLPIEEEIAFVTKVFSRIQERSFALNKELCGYVGYNRAGELDITRIMEGEEAACYLPNWPAGMEVIASFHTHSTYSPDYDSEVPSSIDMETDEEDGIDGWVATPGGRLWYIDSSEMIAFQVCGIGCLPMDPNFVPGPEGAIKQSYTYRAILKSEAY
;
A
#
# COMPACT_ATOMS: atom_id res chain seq x y z
N MET A 1 -47.67 69.15 -45.27
CA MET A 1 -47.57 68.97 -43.81
C MET A 1 -48.03 67.55 -43.48
N GLY A 2 -47.17 66.77 -42.84
CA GLY A 2 -47.40 65.37 -42.44
C GLY A 2 -46.12 64.54 -42.58
N PRO A 3 -45.27 64.44 -41.55
CA PRO A 3 -44.03 63.68 -41.61
C PRO A 3 -44.29 62.19 -41.40
N GLY A 4 -43.70 61.35 -42.25
CA GLY A 4 -43.62 59.90 -42.04
C GLY A 4 -42.71 59.59 -40.84
N LYS A 5 -43.23 58.84 -39.88
CA LYS A 5 -42.49 58.36 -38.71
C LYS A 5 -41.47 57.30 -39.13
N LEU A 6 -40.21 57.53 -38.81
CA LEU A 6 -39.13 56.53 -38.86
C LEU A 6 -39.30 55.57 -37.67
N GLY A 7 -39.57 54.29 -37.95
CA GLY A 7 -39.60 53.24 -36.92
C GLY A 7 -38.18 52.84 -36.48
N PRO A 8 -37.99 52.34 -35.24
CA PRO A 8 -36.66 52.00 -34.73
C PRO A 8 -36.17 50.68 -35.35
N MET A 9 -34.94 50.70 -35.87
CA MET A 9 -34.20 49.49 -36.22
C MET A 9 -33.78 48.78 -34.93
N PHE A 10 -34.45 47.69 -34.57
CA PHE A 10 -33.96 46.78 -33.53
C PHE A 10 -32.71 46.05 -34.05
N ARG A 11 -31.54 46.42 -33.53
CA ARG A 11 -30.30 45.68 -33.71
C ARG A 11 -30.36 44.41 -32.85
N PHE A 12 -30.51 43.26 -33.48
CA PHE A 12 -30.25 41.97 -32.83
C PHE A 12 -28.74 41.80 -32.68
N ALA A 13 -28.23 41.95 -31.45
CA ALA A 13 -26.88 41.52 -31.11
C ALA A 13 -26.89 39.99 -30.91
N PRO A 14 -25.97 39.22 -31.52
CA PRO A 14 -25.87 37.80 -31.25
C PRO A 14 -25.22 37.61 -29.88
N LEU A 15 -25.94 36.98 -28.96
CA LEU A 15 -25.38 36.39 -27.75
C LEU A 15 -24.51 35.20 -28.17
N ILE A 16 -23.19 35.40 -28.23
CA ILE A 16 -22.22 34.32 -28.32
C ILE A 16 -22.19 33.66 -26.93
N ALA A 17 -22.90 32.54 -26.78
CA ALA A 17 -22.77 31.67 -25.63
C ALA A 17 -21.42 30.97 -25.71
N ALA A 18 -20.44 31.44 -24.93
CA ALA A 18 -19.18 30.75 -24.71
C ALA A 18 -19.46 29.48 -23.88
N ALA A 19 -19.57 28.33 -24.54
CA ALA A 19 -19.59 27.04 -23.87
C ALA A 19 -18.19 26.77 -23.29
N LEU A 20 -18.03 26.97 -21.98
CA LEU A 20 -16.88 26.49 -21.21
C LEU A 20 -16.89 24.96 -21.25
N LEU A 21 -16.10 24.38 -22.14
CA LEU A 21 -15.77 22.95 -22.12
C LEU A 21 -14.93 22.70 -20.86
N ALA A 22 -15.57 22.26 -19.78
CA ALA A 22 -14.87 21.71 -18.63
C ALA A 22 -14.24 20.38 -19.06
N THR A 23 -12.96 20.41 -19.41
CA THR A 23 -12.18 19.18 -19.59
C THR A 23 -12.10 18.45 -18.26
N PRO A 24 -12.45 17.16 -18.16
CA PRO A 24 -12.24 16.42 -16.93
C PRO A 24 -10.73 16.40 -16.66
N ALA A 25 -10.32 16.95 -15.53
CA ALA A 25 -8.97 16.78 -15.03
C ALA A 25 -8.80 15.29 -14.71
N ALA A 26 -7.98 14.59 -15.48
CA ALA A 26 -7.49 13.27 -15.08
C ALA A 26 -6.73 13.48 -13.76
N ALA A 27 -7.26 12.97 -12.66
CA ALA A 27 -6.57 12.99 -11.38
C ALA A 27 -5.28 12.19 -11.55
N GLN A 28 -4.12 12.84 -11.39
CA GLN A 28 -2.84 12.14 -11.32
C GLN A 28 -2.76 11.49 -9.94
N THR A 29 -2.65 10.16 -9.91
CA THR A 29 -2.40 9.41 -8.68
C THR A 29 -1.00 9.76 -8.16
N LEU A 30 -0.87 10.02 -6.86
CA LEU A 30 0.45 10.24 -6.26
C LEU A 30 1.25 8.92 -6.26
N PRO A 31 2.59 8.93 -6.37
CA PRO A 31 3.40 7.71 -6.42
C PRO A 31 3.10 6.72 -5.28
N ILE A 32 2.93 7.23 -4.05
CA ILE A 32 2.62 6.39 -2.88
C ILE A 32 1.24 5.72 -2.97
N GLU A 33 0.26 6.37 -3.59
CA GLU A 33 -1.09 5.80 -3.77
C GLU A 33 -1.08 4.69 -4.84
N GLU A 34 -0.24 4.85 -5.88
CA GLU A 34 -0.02 3.82 -6.88
C GLU A 34 0.65 2.59 -6.26
N GLU A 35 1.67 2.79 -5.43
CA GLU A 35 2.35 1.74 -4.69
C GLU A 35 1.40 1.01 -3.74
N ILE A 36 0.63 1.73 -2.91
CA ILE A 36 -0.38 1.14 -2.02
C ILE A 36 -1.37 0.27 -2.81
N ALA A 37 -1.88 0.78 -3.93
CA ALA A 37 -2.81 0.02 -4.78
C ALA A 37 -2.15 -1.24 -5.37
N PHE A 38 -0.88 -1.14 -5.77
CA PHE A 38 -0.10 -2.24 -6.31
C PHE A 38 0.16 -3.33 -5.26
N VAL A 39 0.69 -2.97 -4.08
CA VAL A 39 1.00 -3.94 -3.01
C VAL A 39 -0.27 -4.55 -2.44
N THR A 40 -1.36 -3.79 -2.31
CA THR A 40 -2.68 -4.32 -1.92
C THR A 40 -3.13 -5.43 -2.87
N LYS A 41 -2.94 -5.24 -4.19
CA LYS A 41 -3.25 -6.25 -5.20
C LYS A 41 -2.32 -7.45 -5.15
N VAL A 42 -1.03 -7.25 -4.81
CA VAL A 42 -0.08 -8.35 -4.59
C VAL A 42 -0.53 -9.19 -3.40
N PHE A 43 -0.72 -8.58 -2.22
CA PHE A 43 -1.13 -9.28 -1.02
C PHE A 43 -2.49 -9.97 -1.13
N SER A 44 -3.45 -9.33 -1.79
CA SER A 44 -4.76 -9.94 -2.07
C SER A 44 -4.68 -11.24 -2.86
N ARG A 45 -3.59 -11.47 -3.62
CA ARG A 45 -3.37 -12.70 -4.39
C ARG A 45 -2.58 -13.77 -3.63
N ILE A 46 -1.82 -13.39 -2.61
CA ILE A 46 -0.85 -14.29 -1.98
C ILE A 46 -1.20 -14.67 -0.53
N GLN A 47 -2.03 -13.88 0.18
CA GLN A 47 -2.45 -14.17 1.56
C GLN A 47 -3.04 -15.59 1.71
N GLU A 48 -4.04 -15.95 0.90
CA GLU A 48 -4.66 -17.29 1.01
C GLU A 48 -3.66 -18.44 0.78
N ARG A 49 -2.68 -18.23 -0.10
CA ARG A 49 -1.60 -19.20 -0.33
C ARG A 49 -0.65 -19.27 0.87
N SER A 50 -0.30 -18.11 1.44
CA SER A 50 0.53 -18.01 2.65
C SER A 50 -0.11 -18.81 3.80
N PHE A 51 -1.41 -18.64 4.01
CA PHE A 51 -2.18 -19.40 4.99
C PHE A 51 -2.18 -20.90 4.72
N ALA A 52 -2.48 -21.29 3.47
CA ALA A 52 -2.56 -22.70 3.09
C ALA A 52 -1.23 -23.44 3.23
N LEU A 53 -0.11 -22.73 3.12
CA LEU A 53 1.23 -23.28 3.26
C LEU A 53 1.79 -23.17 4.68
N ASN A 54 1.14 -22.40 5.56
CA ASN A 54 1.70 -21.95 6.84
C ASN A 54 3.13 -21.39 6.70
N LYS A 55 3.31 -20.51 5.71
CA LYS A 55 4.63 -19.96 5.35
C LYS A 55 4.50 -18.50 4.97
N GLU A 56 5.43 -17.69 5.44
CA GLU A 56 5.63 -16.35 4.92
C GLU A 56 5.99 -16.39 3.44
N LEU A 57 5.42 -15.46 2.67
CA LEU A 57 5.71 -15.27 1.26
C LEU A 57 6.31 -13.88 1.08
N CYS A 58 7.53 -13.80 0.53
CA CYS A 58 8.26 -12.54 0.45
C CYS A 58 8.90 -12.24 -0.91
N GLY A 59 9.36 -11.01 -1.07
CA GLY A 59 10.12 -10.52 -2.21
C GLY A 59 10.41 -9.03 -2.11
N TYR A 60 10.83 -8.44 -3.22
CA TYR A 60 10.98 -6.99 -3.36
C TYR A 60 9.91 -6.41 -4.28
N VAL A 61 9.51 -5.18 -4.02
CA VAL A 61 8.76 -4.30 -4.91
C VAL A 61 9.67 -3.18 -5.41
N GLY A 62 9.46 -2.75 -6.66
CA GLY A 62 10.27 -1.71 -7.26
C GLY A 62 9.86 -1.38 -8.68
N TYR A 63 10.61 -0.49 -9.32
CA TYR A 63 10.39 -0.11 -10.71
C TYR A 63 11.28 -0.94 -11.63
N ASN A 64 10.66 -1.56 -12.65
CA ASN A 64 11.39 -2.27 -13.69
C ASN A 64 12.05 -1.29 -14.70
N ARG A 65 12.75 -1.80 -15.70
CA ARG A 65 13.41 -0.95 -16.73
C ARG A 65 12.47 -0.09 -17.57
N ALA A 66 11.17 -0.39 -17.58
CA ALA A 66 10.15 0.43 -18.24
C ALA A 66 9.60 1.53 -17.32
N GLY A 67 10.02 1.58 -16.06
CA GLY A 67 9.50 2.50 -15.05
C GLY A 67 8.14 2.07 -14.49
N GLU A 68 7.78 0.79 -14.60
CA GLU A 68 6.52 0.24 -14.09
C GLU A 68 6.78 -0.50 -12.77
N LEU A 69 5.84 -0.39 -11.81
CA LEU A 69 5.88 -1.20 -10.60
C LEU A 69 5.82 -2.69 -10.93
N ASP A 70 6.72 -3.44 -10.32
CA ASP A 70 6.84 -4.88 -10.47
C ASP A 70 7.31 -5.51 -9.15
N ILE A 71 7.19 -6.83 -9.03
CA ILE A 71 7.74 -7.59 -7.91
C ILE A 71 8.78 -8.60 -8.40
N THR A 72 9.73 -8.94 -7.53
CA THR A 72 10.55 -10.12 -7.76
C THR A 72 9.70 -11.39 -7.71
N ARG A 73 10.30 -12.52 -8.08
CA ARG A 73 9.72 -13.83 -7.79
C ARG A 73 9.40 -13.93 -6.29
N ILE A 74 8.20 -14.40 -5.97
CA ILE A 74 7.78 -14.69 -4.60
C ILE A 74 8.56 -15.90 -4.08
N MET A 75 9.24 -15.70 -2.96
CA MET A 75 9.93 -16.72 -2.19
C MET A 75 8.97 -17.36 -1.18
N GLU A 76 9.17 -18.64 -0.88
CA GLU A 76 8.47 -19.33 0.20
C GLU A 76 9.43 -19.42 1.39
N GLY A 77 9.05 -18.81 2.50
CA GLY A 77 9.78 -18.83 3.76
C GLY A 77 9.37 -20.01 4.65
N GLU A 78 9.44 -19.77 5.95
CA GLU A 78 8.95 -20.60 7.03
C GLU A 78 7.76 -19.90 7.72
N GLU A 79 7.29 -20.44 8.85
CA GLU A 79 6.12 -19.89 9.56
C GLU A 79 6.30 -18.43 10.00
N ALA A 80 7.49 -18.05 10.46
CA ALA A 80 7.78 -16.72 11.01
C ALA A 80 9.14 -16.19 10.52
N ALA A 81 9.49 -16.51 9.28
CA ALA A 81 10.68 -15.98 8.62
C ALA A 81 10.58 -16.15 7.10
N CYS A 82 11.09 -15.17 6.35
CA CYS A 82 11.28 -15.32 4.92
C CYS A 82 12.63 -14.79 4.47
N TYR A 83 13.33 -15.59 3.67
CA TYR A 83 14.61 -15.19 3.10
C TYR A 83 14.37 -14.48 1.77
N LEU A 84 14.63 -13.18 1.75
CA LEU A 84 14.51 -12.36 0.55
C LEU A 84 15.39 -12.92 -0.59
N PRO A 85 14.95 -12.79 -1.85
CA PRO A 85 15.74 -13.23 -2.98
C PRO A 85 17.01 -12.38 -3.11
N ASN A 86 17.97 -12.83 -3.92
CA ASN A 86 19.10 -11.96 -4.28
C ASN A 86 18.61 -10.66 -4.91
N TRP A 87 19.31 -9.55 -4.62
CA TRP A 87 18.98 -8.25 -5.17
C TRP A 87 18.83 -8.29 -6.71
N PRO A 88 17.67 -7.87 -7.26
CA PRO A 88 17.37 -8.05 -8.67
C PRO A 88 18.18 -7.11 -9.58
N ALA A 89 18.79 -7.66 -10.63
CA ALA A 89 19.46 -6.86 -11.64
C ALA A 89 18.44 -6.16 -12.56
N GLY A 90 18.45 -4.84 -12.58
CA GLY A 90 17.60 -4.03 -13.48
C GLY A 90 16.19 -3.75 -12.96
N MET A 91 16.03 -3.82 -11.64
CA MET A 91 14.91 -3.24 -10.90
C MET A 91 15.48 -2.20 -9.93
N GLU A 92 14.85 -1.04 -9.85
CA GLU A 92 15.05 -0.08 -8.77
C GLU A 92 14.15 -0.52 -7.62
N VAL A 93 14.72 -1.24 -6.66
CA VAL A 93 14.00 -1.71 -5.48
C VAL A 93 13.68 -0.51 -4.59
N ILE A 94 12.43 -0.45 -4.13
CA ILE A 94 11.96 0.63 -3.24
C ILE A 94 11.51 0.08 -1.89
N ALA A 95 11.05 -1.17 -1.83
CA ALA A 95 10.67 -1.81 -0.59
C ALA A 95 10.79 -3.34 -0.64
N SER A 96 10.95 -3.95 0.53
CA SER A 96 10.68 -5.37 0.72
C SER A 96 9.16 -5.60 0.89
N PHE A 97 8.71 -6.84 0.76
CA PHE A 97 7.37 -7.23 1.19
C PHE A 97 7.35 -8.66 1.74
N HIS A 98 6.49 -8.91 2.72
CA HIS A 98 6.16 -10.26 3.18
C HIS A 98 4.78 -10.39 3.82
N THR A 99 4.30 -11.62 3.93
CA THR A 99 3.09 -11.99 4.70
C THR A 99 3.49 -12.65 6.02
N HIS A 100 2.77 -12.43 7.11
CA HIS A 100 2.95 -13.15 8.39
C HIS A 100 2.15 -14.47 8.47
N SER A 101 2.38 -15.39 7.53
CA SER A 101 1.80 -16.75 7.48
C SER A 101 0.36 -16.88 8.03
N THR A 102 0.06 -17.89 8.85
CA THR A 102 -1.24 -18.08 9.52
C THR A 102 -1.29 -17.37 10.87
N TYR A 103 -2.51 -17.19 11.38
CA TYR A 103 -2.69 -16.81 12.78
C TYR A 103 -2.12 -17.89 13.69
N SER A 104 -1.18 -17.52 14.55
CA SER A 104 -0.60 -18.40 15.55
C SER A 104 -0.63 -17.73 16.92
N PRO A 105 -1.13 -18.42 17.98
CA PRO A 105 -1.13 -17.87 19.33
C PRO A 105 0.29 -17.78 19.93
N ASP A 106 1.28 -18.38 19.28
CA ASP A 106 2.68 -18.40 19.73
C ASP A 106 3.49 -17.20 19.21
N TYR A 107 2.92 -16.40 18.29
CA TYR A 107 3.59 -15.27 17.65
C TYR A 107 2.71 -14.00 17.68
N ASP A 108 3.32 -12.82 17.81
CA ASP A 108 2.65 -11.54 17.56
C ASP A 108 2.61 -11.27 16.05
N SER A 109 1.79 -12.06 15.34
CA SER A 109 1.74 -12.03 13.87
C SER A 109 1.01 -10.79 13.30
N GLU A 110 0.51 -9.89 14.14
CA GLU A 110 -0.31 -8.76 13.71
C GLU A 110 0.43 -7.41 13.64
N VAL A 111 1.72 -7.39 14.01
CA VAL A 111 2.59 -6.20 13.99
C VAL A 111 3.95 -6.59 13.37
N PRO A 112 4.59 -5.73 12.54
CA PRO A 112 5.95 -5.96 12.06
C PRO A 112 6.95 -6.13 13.21
N SER A 113 7.99 -6.93 12.96
CA SER A 113 9.07 -7.18 13.92
C SER A 113 10.15 -6.09 13.87
N SER A 114 11.02 -6.05 14.89
CA SER A 114 12.19 -5.17 14.88
C SER A 114 13.18 -5.56 13.78
N ILE A 115 13.29 -6.86 13.48
CA ILE A 115 14.15 -7.39 12.42
C ILE A 115 13.70 -6.88 11.06
N ASP A 116 12.38 -6.82 10.80
CA ASP A 116 11.86 -6.25 9.54
C ASP A 116 12.38 -4.81 9.36
N MET A 117 12.22 -3.98 10.40
CA MET A 117 12.66 -2.58 10.35
C MET A 117 14.19 -2.42 10.21
N GLU A 118 14.97 -3.24 10.92
CA GLU A 118 16.43 -3.20 10.86
C GLU A 118 16.94 -3.60 9.49
N THR A 119 16.41 -4.68 8.91
CA THR A 119 16.87 -5.18 7.61
C THR A 119 16.50 -4.25 6.46
N ASP A 120 15.29 -3.67 6.49
CA ASP A 120 14.88 -2.69 5.49
C ASP A 120 15.74 -1.40 5.57
N GLU A 121 16.05 -0.93 6.78
CA GLU A 121 16.95 0.23 6.97
C GLU A 121 18.38 -0.05 6.53
N GLU A 122 18.93 -1.23 6.85
CA GLU A 122 20.26 -1.66 6.41
C GLU A 122 20.37 -1.73 4.88
N ASP A 123 19.31 -2.18 4.20
CA ASP A 123 19.21 -2.23 2.73
C ASP A 123 18.86 -0.86 2.11
N GLY A 124 18.48 0.13 2.91
CA GLY A 124 18.11 1.48 2.47
C GLY A 124 16.80 1.54 1.69
N ILE A 125 15.84 0.67 2.04
CA ILE A 125 14.53 0.53 1.41
C ILE A 125 13.43 0.55 2.48
N ASP A 126 12.18 0.71 2.05
CA ASP A 126 11.02 0.59 2.94
C ASP A 126 10.53 -0.86 3.04
N GLY A 127 9.43 -1.10 3.75
CA GLY A 127 8.87 -2.43 3.93
C GLY A 127 7.34 -2.49 3.87
N TRP A 128 6.80 -3.61 3.39
CA TRP A 128 5.38 -3.88 3.35
C TRP A 128 5.02 -5.22 4.02
N VAL A 129 4.08 -5.20 4.96
CA VAL A 129 3.69 -6.40 5.70
C VAL A 129 2.19 -6.63 5.68
N ALA A 130 1.77 -7.84 5.30
CA ALA A 130 0.37 -8.29 5.41
C ALA A 130 0.20 -9.32 6.52
N THR A 131 -0.84 -9.17 7.34
CA THR A 131 -1.04 -9.99 8.56
C THR A 131 -2.23 -10.95 8.43
N PRO A 132 -2.34 -11.99 9.30
CA PRO A 132 -3.48 -12.92 9.30
C PRO A 132 -4.85 -12.27 9.49
N GLY A 133 -4.93 -11.21 10.30
CA GLY A 133 -6.12 -10.38 10.49
C GLY A 133 -6.45 -9.49 9.30
N GLY A 134 -5.65 -9.55 8.23
CA GLY A 134 -5.85 -8.81 6.99
C GLY A 134 -5.46 -7.34 7.10
N ARG A 135 -4.55 -6.97 8.01
CA ARG A 135 -3.98 -5.63 8.07
C ARG A 135 -2.93 -5.48 6.98
N LEU A 136 -2.71 -4.23 6.54
CA LEU A 136 -1.58 -3.84 5.71
C LEU A 136 -0.76 -2.80 6.46
N TRP A 137 0.52 -3.10 6.65
CA TRP A 137 1.50 -2.23 7.27
C TRP A 137 2.51 -1.74 6.24
N TYR A 138 2.96 -0.51 6.44
CA TYR A 138 4.13 0.05 5.80
C TYR A 138 5.18 0.37 6.85
N ILE A 139 6.44 0.11 6.54
CA ILE A 139 7.61 0.44 7.33
C ILE A 139 8.32 1.58 6.59
N ASP A 140 8.33 2.76 7.21
CA ASP A 140 9.18 3.86 6.79
C ASP A 140 10.53 3.71 7.49
N SER A 141 11.52 3.23 6.74
CA SER A 141 12.86 2.95 7.28
C SER A 141 13.65 4.23 7.53
N SER A 142 13.30 5.33 6.84
CA SER A 142 13.95 6.63 7.05
C SER A 142 13.62 7.25 8.41
N GLU A 143 12.39 7.02 8.88
CA GLU A 143 11.90 7.51 10.17
C GLU A 143 11.89 6.43 11.26
N MET A 144 12.14 5.16 10.88
CA MET A 144 12.05 3.99 11.76
C MET A 144 10.67 3.89 12.45
N ILE A 145 9.62 3.97 11.64
CA ILE A 145 8.22 3.90 12.06
C ILE A 145 7.46 2.91 11.17
N ALA A 146 6.74 1.98 11.80
CA ALA A 146 5.73 1.16 11.14
C ALA A 146 4.34 1.76 11.34
N PHE A 147 3.54 1.87 10.28
CA PHE A 147 2.15 2.32 10.38
C PHE A 147 1.19 1.48 9.54
N GLN A 148 -0.02 1.29 10.04
CA GLN A 148 -1.08 0.63 9.30
C GLN A 148 -1.58 1.55 8.19
N VAL A 149 -1.55 1.05 6.95
CA VAL A 149 -2.28 1.66 5.84
C VAL A 149 -3.77 1.33 5.97
N CYS A 150 -4.09 0.12 6.40
CA CYS A 150 -5.46 -0.29 6.71
C CYS A 150 -5.50 -1.41 7.76
N GLY A 151 -6.62 -1.49 8.49
CA GLY A 151 -6.82 -2.41 9.61
C GLY A 151 -7.43 -3.76 9.24
N ILE A 152 -8.01 -4.44 10.24
CA ILE A 152 -8.61 -5.78 10.12
C ILE A 152 -9.56 -5.87 8.92
N GLY A 153 -9.41 -6.94 8.14
CA GLY A 153 -10.28 -7.24 7.00
C GLY A 153 -10.05 -6.39 5.75
N CYS A 154 -8.94 -5.64 5.69
CA CYS A 154 -8.55 -4.92 4.49
C CYS A 154 -8.06 -5.87 3.39
N LEU A 155 -7.29 -6.89 3.78
CA LEU A 155 -6.81 -7.99 2.94
C LEU A 155 -7.52 -9.30 3.31
N PRO A 156 -7.43 -10.36 2.48
CA PRO A 156 -7.94 -11.68 2.85
C PRO A 156 -7.41 -12.11 4.22
N MET A 157 -8.32 -12.52 5.10
CA MET A 157 -8.00 -12.91 6.47
C MET A 157 -7.83 -14.43 6.56
N ASP A 158 -6.98 -14.88 7.48
CA ASP A 158 -6.92 -16.28 7.85
C ASP A 158 -8.29 -16.69 8.42
N PRO A 159 -8.93 -17.76 7.91
CA PRO A 159 -10.18 -18.27 8.48
C PRO A 159 -10.12 -18.60 9.97
N ASN A 160 -8.92 -18.85 10.51
CA ASN A 160 -8.69 -19.15 11.92
C ASN A 160 -8.30 -17.93 12.76
N PHE A 161 -8.23 -16.73 12.17
CA PHE A 161 -7.86 -15.52 12.88
C PHE A 161 -8.80 -15.23 14.06
N VAL A 162 -8.21 -14.99 15.23
CA VAL A 162 -8.94 -14.59 16.44
C VAL A 162 -8.51 -13.18 16.83
N PRO A 163 -9.40 -12.17 16.80
CA PRO A 163 -9.03 -10.81 17.16
C PRO A 163 -8.89 -10.63 18.68
N GLY A 164 -7.89 -9.84 19.09
CA GLY A 164 -7.73 -9.39 20.49
C GLY A 164 -6.77 -10.15 21.42
N PRO A 165 -6.10 -11.27 21.07
CA PRO A 165 -5.07 -11.86 21.93
C PRO A 165 -3.90 -10.90 22.22
N GLU A 166 -3.50 -10.09 21.24
CA GLU A 166 -2.36 -9.17 21.29
C GLU A 166 -2.74 -7.81 21.95
N GLY A 167 -4.00 -7.67 22.36
CA GLY A 167 -4.56 -6.44 22.90
C GLY A 167 -4.83 -5.38 21.83
N ALA A 168 -4.83 -4.11 22.22
CA ALA A 168 -5.17 -3.01 21.32
C ALA A 168 -3.97 -2.65 20.42
N ILE A 169 -3.99 -3.16 19.19
CA ILE A 169 -3.02 -2.78 18.15
C ILE A 169 -3.22 -1.33 17.73
N LYS A 170 -2.15 -0.53 17.81
CA LYS A 170 -2.15 0.90 17.48
C LYS A 170 -1.96 1.14 15.99
N GLN A 171 -2.35 2.34 15.53
CA GLN A 171 -2.18 2.74 14.13
C GLN A 171 -0.70 2.79 13.70
N SER A 172 0.21 3.08 14.63
CA SER A 172 1.65 3.13 14.35
C SER A 172 2.50 2.76 15.57
N TYR A 173 3.71 2.31 15.28
CA TYR A 173 4.73 1.94 16.25
C TYR A 173 6.08 2.50 15.82
N THR A 174 6.82 3.05 16.77
CA THR A 174 8.24 3.35 16.55
C THR A 174 9.05 2.08 16.73
N TYR A 175 10.23 2.00 16.13
CA TYR A 175 11.17 0.89 16.35
C TYR A 175 11.37 0.55 17.84
N ARG A 176 11.57 1.56 18.69
CA ARG A 176 11.71 1.35 20.15
C ARG A 176 10.44 0.77 20.81
N ALA A 177 9.26 1.05 20.25
CA ALA A 177 8.02 0.47 20.75
C ALA A 177 7.91 -1.01 20.40
N ILE A 178 8.29 -1.40 19.17
CA ILE A 178 8.35 -2.80 18.71
C ILE A 178 9.39 -3.60 19.49
N LEU A 179 10.62 -3.10 19.61
CA LEU A 179 11.66 -3.74 20.44
C LEU A 179 11.19 -4.01 21.88
N LYS A 180 10.37 -3.10 22.44
CA LYS A 180 9.84 -3.26 23.79
C LYS A 180 8.77 -4.33 23.85
N SER A 181 7.94 -4.52 22.82
CA SER A 181 6.92 -5.58 22.81
C SER A 181 7.53 -6.97 22.65
N GLU A 182 8.64 -7.10 21.91
CA GLU A 182 9.30 -8.39 21.65
C GLU A 182 10.18 -8.88 22.81
N ALA A 183 10.48 -8.03 23.79
CA ALA A 183 11.34 -8.37 24.92
C ALA A 183 10.66 -9.23 26.01
N TYR A 184 9.42 -9.69 25.79
CA TYR A 184 8.57 -10.39 26.75
C TYR A 184 7.93 -11.63 26.12
#